data_AF-A0A0K1EBF0-F1
#
_entry.id   AF-A0A0K1EBF0-F1
#
_cell.length_a   1.000
_cell.length_b   1.000
_cell.length_c   1.000
_cell.angle_alpha   90.00
_cell.angle_beta   90.00
_cell.angle_gamma   90.00
#
_symmetry.space_group_name_H-M   'P 1'
#
loop_
_entity.id
_entity.type
_entity.pdbx_description
1 polymer ?
#
loop_
_entity_poly.entity_id
_entity_poly.type
_entity_poly.pdbx_seq_one_letter_code
_entity_poly.pdbx_strand_id
1 'polypeptide(L)'
;MLSRSGSWKHLLTVSAVLSLFASACLEPTVIGGAHGEGGGTGGNTPGDVFPSGVALLPHELPGSGESTTTSVGSTGTGSGPVVGDPETLFVFISSLGASCGNPYALGGPGCDTGWLLHFQLPVAYQTPGIYDLLDPQLQAFVSMEQADPNTNTCMGGGGSGLTGTIEVLSVDDDIIHVRVSGTSDPTFGILDGDYQVARCASNPTEPLPERLMEALALRGDQFPPFNGGGSSSSGSTTTGGGGLDPDTLFVLIGTNGATCADPYGGDEQCLLKEWRVSVGLPLAYQTPGVYSLSDPNLTAHFSEQSPGGAPGVCSGGGGSFMEGTVEVVSIDNQQLVVRFADVWNFSDALEQDIQVSRCP
;
A
#
# COMPACT_ATOMS: atom_id res chain seq x y z
N MET A 1 -0.26 -45.29 -58.51
CA MET A 1 -0.96 -46.32 -57.71
C MET A 1 -0.28 -46.39 -56.34
N LEU A 2 -1.08 -46.41 -55.25
CA LEU A 2 -0.71 -46.40 -53.82
C LEU A 2 -0.24 -45.00 -53.33
N SER A 3 -0.65 -44.41 -52.21
CA SER A 3 -1.02 -44.90 -50.86
C SER A 3 -1.94 -43.84 -50.18
N ARG A 4 -3.11 -44.16 -49.58
CA ARG A 4 -3.37 -44.53 -48.15
C ARG A 4 -2.54 -43.72 -47.13
N SER A 5 -3.00 -43.25 -45.97
CA SER A 5 -4.27 -43.27 -45.22
C SER A 5 -3.96 -42.62 -43.85
N GLY A 6 -4.95 -42.11 -43.09
CA GLY A 6 -4.74 -41.90 -41.65
C GLY A 6 -5.64 -40.85 -41.00
N SER A 7 -6.88 -41.21 -40.72
CA SER A 7 -7.79 -40.48 -39.81
C SER A 7 -7.50 -40.91 -38.38
N TRP A 8 -7.28 -39.96 -37.47
CA TRP A 8 -7.25 -40.19 -36.02
C TRP A 8 -8.34 -39.34 -35.35
N LYS A 9 -9.32 -40.04 -34.79
CA LYS A 9 -10.31 -39.53 -33.84
C LYS A 9 -9.80 -39.83 -32.44
N HIS A 10 -9.70 -38.83 -31.59
CA HIS A 10 -9.59 -39.05 -30.15
C HIS A 10 -10.91 -38.67 -29.47
N LEU A 11 -11.61 -39.70 -29.00
CA LEU A 11 -12.57 -39.63 -27.90
C LEU A 11 -11.77 -39.39 -26.62
N LEU A 12 -12.17 -38.41 -25.81
CA LEU A 12 -11.83 -38.37 -24.39
C LEU A 12 -13.12 -38.38 -23.57
N THR A 13 -13.19 -39.39 -22.72
CA THR A 13 -14.32 -39.80 -21.90
C THR A 13 -14.30 -39.05 -20.58
N VAL A 14 -15.45 -38.52 -20.19
CA VAL A 14 -15.73 -37.90 -18.89
C VAL A 14 -15.83 -38.99 -17.82
N SER A 15 -15.13 -38.84 -16.69
CA SER A 15 -15.46 -39.54 -15.45
C SER A 15 -15.32 -38.59 -14.27
N ALA A 16 -16.46 -38.21 -13.73
CA ALA A 16 -16.61 -37.54 -12.44
C ALA A 16 -16.51 -38.58 -11.32
N VAL A 17 -15.70 -38.31 -10.30
CA VAL A 17 -15.74 -39.02 -9.02
C VAL A 17 -16.07 -38.00 -7.94
N LEU A 18 -17.25 -38.20 -7.35
CA LEU A 18 -17.82 -37.45 -6.25
C LEU A 18 -17.31 -38.09 -4.95
N SER A 19 -16.59 -37.35 -4.11
CA SER A 19 -16.19 -37.80 -2.78
C SER A 19 -16.71 -36.83 -1.72
N LEU A 20 -17.76 -37.27 -1.04
CA LEU A 20 -18.31 -36.68 0.18
C LEU A 20 -17.38 -36.97 1.36
N PHE A 21 -16.91 -35.94 2.06
CA PHE A 21 -16.45 -36.06 3.43
C PHE A 21 -17.23 -35.09 4.31
N ALA A 22 -18.10 -35.65 5.14
CA ALA A 22 -18.69 -34.99 6.29
C ALA A 22 -17.66 -35.00 7.42
N SER A 23 -17.21 -33.82 7.85
CA SER A 23 -16.48 -33.67 9.12
C SER A 23 -17.45 -33.11 10.16
N ALA A 24 -17.65 -33.91 11.21
CA ALA A 24 -18.47 -33.60 12.36
C ALA A 24 -17.81 -32.53 13.24
N CYS A 25 -18.66 -31.65 13.78
CA CYS A 25 -18.33 -30.67 14.81
C CYS A 25 -17.84 -31.35 16.10
N LEU A 26 -16.71 -30.88 16.62
CA LEU A 26 -16.34 -31.02 18.02
C LEU A 26 -15.93 -29.64 18.53
N GLU A 27 -16.78 -29.07 19.38
CA GLU A 27 -16.47 -27.88 20.19
C GLU A 27 -15.45 -28.26 21.28
N PRO A 28 -14.41 -27.44 21.53
CA PRO A 28 -13.71 -27.48 22.79
C PRO A 28 -14.22 -26.38 23.73
N THR A 29 -14.80 -26.85 24.83
CA THR A 29 -15.07 -26.12 26.06
C THR A 29 -13.84 -25.35 26.54
N VAL A 30 -13.96 -24.03 26.72
CA VAL A 30 -12.94 -23.20 27.38
C VAL A 30 -13.27 -23.11 28.87
N ILE A 31 -12.35 -23.60 29.72
CA ILE A 31 -12.30 -23.34 31.17
C ILE A 31 -10.97 -22.62 31.43
N GLY A 32 -11.04 -21.45 32.08
CA GLY A 32 -9.96 -20.46 32.13
C GLY A 32 -8.79 -20.76 33.07
N GLY A 33 -7.81 -19.85 33.07
CA GLY A 33 -6.75 -19.81 34.06
C GLY A 33 -5.54 -18.92 33.70
N ALA A 34 -5.47 -17.79 34.40
CA ALA A 34 -4.29 -17.14 34.98
C ALA A 34 -3.19 -16.47 34.11
N HIS A 35 -2.80 -15.30 34.63
CA HIS A 35 -1.61 -14.49 34.39
C HIS A 35 -0.35 -15.22 33.89
N GLY A 36 0.28 -14.64 32.87
CA GLY A 36 1.67 -14.90 32.51
C GLY A 36 2.30 -13.66 31.88
N GLU A 37 3.18 -13.00 32.63
CA GLU A 37 4.17 -12.07 32.09
C GLU A 37 5.14 -12.86 31.20
N GLY A 38 5.40 -12.39 29.99
CA GLY A 38 6.33 -13.03 29.06
C GLY A 38 6.83 -12.06 28.01
N GLY A 39 7.99 -11.45 28.26
CA GLY A 39 8.75 -10.71 27.26
C GLY A 39 9.31 -11.66 26.22
N GLY A 40 8.95 -11.45 24.95
CA GLY A 40 9.50 -12.17 23.81
C GLY A 40 10.37 -11.23 22.98
N THR A 41 11.65 -11.57 22.84
CA THR A 41 12.55 -11.01 21.83
C THR A 41 12.09 -11.50 20.47
N GLY A 42 11.27 -10.69 19.77
CA GLY A 42 10.83 -10.96 18.41
C GLY A 42 12.00 -10.84 17.44
N GLY A 43 12.54 -11.98 17.01
CA GLY A 43 13.35 -12.04 15.80
C GLY A 43 12.41 -11.99 14.60
N ASN A 44 12.60 -11.02 13.71
CA ASN A 44 11.84 -10.93 12.47
C ASN A 44 12.07 -12.19 11.64
N THR A 45 10.99 -12.76 11.10
CA THR A 45 11.05 -13.93 10.23
C THR A 45 11.46 -13.46 8.82
N PRO A 46 12.38 -14.15 8.13
CA PRO A 46 12.63 -13.88 6.71
C PRO A 46 11.33 -14.02 5.91
N GLY A 47 10.83 -12.92 5.34
CA GLY A 47 9.62 -12.90 4.51
C GLY A 47 8.63 -11.75 4.76
N ASP A 48 8.84 -10.90 5.77
CA ASP A 48 7.99 -9.71 5.97
C ASP A 48 8.28 -8.68 4.85
N VAL A 49 7.26 -8.32 4.06
CA VAL A 49 7.36 -7.33 2.97
C VAL A 49 7.28 -5.93 3.58
N PHE A 50 8.37 -5.18 3.51
CA PHE A 50 8.50 -3.83 4.08
C PHE A 50 8.04 -2.74 3.08
N PRO A 51 7.81 -1.48 3.50
CA PRO A 51 7.20 -0.43 2.67
C PRO A 51 7.81 -0.26 1.28
N SER A 52 6.93 0.06 0.34
CA SER A 52 7.22 0.20 -1.09
C SER A 52 8.28 1.27 -1.35
N GLY A 53 9.28 0.91 -2.16
CA GLY A 53 10.21 1.88 -2.74
C GLY A 53 9.77 2.34 -4.12
N VAL A 54 10.50 3.31 -4.68
CA VAL A 54 10.41 3.69 -6.09
C VAL A 54 11.78 3.72 -6.75
N ALA A 55 11.81 3.45 -8.05
CA ALA A 55 13.00 3.55 -8.88
C ALA A 55 12.74 4.55 -10.02
N LEU A 56 13.65 5.50 -10.20
CA LEU A 56 13.52 6.55 -11.21
C LEU A 56 14.73 6.54 -12.13
N LEU A 57 14.52 6.77 -13.42
CA LEU A 57 15.59 7.14 -14.34
C LEU A 57 16.10 8.56 -14.02
N PRO A 58 17.32 8.93 -14.44
CA PRO A 58 17.91 10.22 -14.08
C PRO A 58 17.06 11.42 -14.50
N HIS A 59 16.34 11.30 -15.62
CA HIS A 59 15.48 12.36 -16.17
C HIS A 59 14.10 12.44 -15.52
N GLU A 60 13.73 11.45 -14.70
CA GLU A 60 12.46 11.40 -13.96
C GLU A 60 12.61 11.99 -12.55
N LEU A 61 13.84 12.19 -12.07
CA LEU A 61 14.09 12.78 -10.76
C LEU A 61 13.51 14.20 -10.68
N PRO A 62 12.73 14.52 -9.64
CA PRO A 62 12.16 15.85 -9.48
C PRO A 62 13.28 16.90 -9.35
N GLY A 63 13.14 18.01 -10.08
CA GLY A 63 14.12 19.10 -10.09
C GLY A 63 15.27 18.93 -11.10
N SER A 64 15.26 17.89 -11.95
CA SER A 64 16.27 17.68 -13.00
C SER A 64 16.17 18.64 -14.21
N GLY A 65 15.08 19.42 -14.30
CA GLY A 65 14.77 20.32 -15.42
C GLY A 65 15.49 21.67 -15.43
N GLU A 66 16.16 22.05 -14.35
CA GLU A 66 17.08 23.19 -14.34
C GLU A 66 18.41 22.73 -13.78
N SER A 67 19.50 23.12 -14.43
CA SER A 67 20.88 22.86 -14.02
C SER A 67 21.18 23.59 -12.71
N THR A 68 20.56 23.15 -11.63
CA THR A 68 20.84 23.52 -10.25
C THR A 68 21.49 22.33 -9.60
N THR A 69 22.76 22.52 -9.23
CA THR A 69 23.46 21.73 -8.24
C THR A 69 22.69 21.76 -6.92
N THR A 70 21.60 21.01 -6.82
CA THR A 70 20.91 20.79 -5.56
C THR A 70 21.71 19.71 -4.83
N SER A 71 22.76 20.16 -4.16
CA SER A 71 23.43 19.40 -3.12
C SER A 71 22.39 19.07 -2.05
N VAL A 72 21.85 17.85 -2.07
CA VAL A 72 21.36 17.21 -0.85
C VAL A 72 22.50 17.35 0.16
N GLY A 73 22.23 17.96 1.30
CA GLY A 73 23.18 18.57 2.22
C GLY A 73 24.18 17.62 2.87
N SER A 74 25.04 16.99 2.07
CA SER A 74 26.30 16.46 2.51
C SER A 74 27.26 17.65 2.56
N THR A 75 27.65 18.05 3.78
CA THR A 75 28.81 18.92 4.00
C THR A 75 30.13 18.27 3.59
N GLY A 76 30.10 17.07 2.99
CA GLY A 76 31.21 16.48 2.27
C GLY A 76 31.37 17.10 0.88
N THR A 77 32.51 17.75 0.65
CA THR A 77 33.03 18.08 -0.67
C THR A 77 33.16 16.81 -1.53
N GLY A 78 32.11 16.43 -2.24
CA GLY A 78 32.10 15.24 -3.08
C GLY A 78 31.10 15.41 -4.20
N SER A 79 31.64 15.60 -5.41
CA SER A 79 31.00 15.49 -6.73
C SER A 79 29.48 15.47 -6.77
N GLY A 80 28.88 16.53 -7.34
CA GLY A 80 27.51 16.45 -7.86
C GLY A 80 27.35 15.21 -8.76
N PRO A 81 26.10 14.76 -9.00
CA PRO A 81 25.82 13.52 -9.70
C PRO A 81 26.65 13.47 -10.98
N VAL A 82 27.61 12.54 -11.03
CA VAL A 82 28.29 12.22 -12.27
C VAL A 82 27.17 11.81 -13.21
N VAL A 83 27.07 12.46 -14.38
CA VAL A 83 26.10 12.08 -15.41
C VAL A 83 26.40 10.64 -15.80
N GLY A 84 25.72 9.72 -15.13
CA GLY A 84 25.82 8.28 -15.33
C GLY A 84 25.10 7.87 -16.61
N ASP A 85 25.14 6.57 -16.88
CA ASP A 85 24.32 5.95 -17.92
C ASP A 85 22.84 6.42 -17.77
N PRO A 86 22.17 6.92 -18.82
CA PRO A 86 20.78 7.34 -18.76
C PRO A 86 19.82 6.24 -18.29
N GLU A 87 20.23 4.98 -18.37
CA GLU A 87 19.48 3.82 -17.90
C GLU A 87 19.80 3.43 -16.45
N THR A 88 20.61 4.22 -15.73
CA THR A 88 20.86 4.02 -14.31
C THR A 88 19.61 4.33 -13.50
N LEU A 89 19.12 3.34 -12.75
CA LEU A 89 17.97 3.52 -11.88
C LEU A 89 18.42 4.11 -10.54
N PHE A 90 17.75 5.16 -10.09
CA PHE A 90 17.86 5.69 -8.74
C PHE A 90 16.77 5.05 -7.90
N VAL A 91 17.16 4.14 -7.01
CA VAL A 91 16.26 3.41 -6.14
C VAL A 91 16.14 4.14 -4.81
N PHE A 92 14.91 4.33 -4.35
CA PHE A 92 14.54 4.98 -3.10
C PHE A 92 13.65 4.05 -2.29
N ILE A 93 14.07 3.70 -1.09
CA ILE A 93 13.32 2.87 -0.14
C ILE A 93 13.18 3.69 1.13
N SER A 94 11.95 3.92 1.58
CA SER A 94 11.66 4.78 2.73
C SER A 94 10.68 4.13 3.68
N SER A 95 10.88 4.34 4.99
CA SER A 95 9.91 3.93 6.01
C SER A 95 8.58 4.67 5.92
N LEU A 96 8.53 5.81 5.22
CA LEU A 96 7.33 6.64 5.05
C LEU A 96 6.65 6.46 3.69
N GLY A 97 7.18 5.57 2.84
CA GLY A 97 6.66 5.30 1.50
C GLY A 97 7.13 6.33 0.47
N ALA A 98 8.21 6.00 -0.24
CA ALA A 98 8.66 6.82 -1.36
C ALA A 98 7.68 6.70 -2.54
N SER A 99 7.49 7.77 -3.30
CA SER A 99 6.60 7.80 -4.47
C SER A 99 7.27 8.49 -5.65
N CYS A 100 6.75 8.30 -6.87
CA CYS A 100 7.31 8.95 -8.06
C CYS A 100 7.27 10.48 -7.99
N GLY A 101 6.22 11.04 -7.37
CA GLY A 101 6.12 12.50 -7.16
C GLY A 101 6.97 13.02 -6.00
N ASN A 102 7.33 12.16 -5.04
CA ASN A 102 8.17 12.50 -3.89
C ASN A 102 9.08 11.32 -3.50
N PRO A 103 10.16 11.06 -4.26
CA PRO A 103 11.06 9.93 -3.99
C PRO A 103 11.91 10.16 -2.74
N TYR A 104 12.04 11.42 -2.30
CA TYR A 104 12.78 11.81 -1.10
C TYR A 104 11.89 11.90 0.13
N ALA A 105 10.75 11.18 0.17
CA ALA A 105 9.84 11.18 1.30
C ALA A 105 10.57 10.77 2.60
N LEU A 106 10.90 11.79 3.38
CA LEU A 106 11.56 11.81 4.68
C LEU A 106 10.79 12.84 5.50
N GLY A 107 10.34 12.47 6.71
CA GLY A 107 9.65 13.37 7.63
C GLY A 107 8.34 13.99 7.09
N GLY A 108 7.20 13.62 7.67
CA GLY A 108 5.94 14.34 7.46
C GLY A 108 5.94 15.73 8.13
N PRO A 109 4.90 16.57 7.91
CA PRO A 109 4.66 17.75 8.71
C PRO A 109 4.49 17.36 10.19
N GLY A 110 5.59 17.41 10.96
CA GLY A 110 5.65 16.88 12.32
C GLY A 110 6.98 16.24 12.73
N CYS A 111 7.95 16.09 11.80
CA CYS A 111 9.24 15.42 12.06
C CYS A 111 9.07 13.95 12.47
N ASP A 112 8.13 13.24 11.84
CA ASP A 112 7.97 11.80 12.06
C ASP A 112 9.30 11.08 11.84
N THR A 113 9.64 10.16 12.75
CA THR A 113 10.89 9.42 12.65
C THR A 113 10.85 8.54 11.42
N GLY A 114 11.73 8.81 10.46
CA GLY A 114 11.78 8.06 9.21
C GLY A 114 13.18 7.95 8.64
N TRP A 115 13.41 6.90 7.87
CA TRP A 115 14.65 6.68 7.14
C TRP A 115 14.39 6.58 5.64
N LEU A 116 15.39 6.93 4.85
CA LEU A 116 15.44 6.79 3.40
C LEU A 116 16.78 6.17 3.02
N LEU A 117 16.75 4.95 2.49
CA LEU A 117 17.84 4.36 1.76
C LEU A 117 17.69 4.74 0.30
N HIS A 118 18.71 5.33 -0.29
CA HIS A 118 18.76 5.50 -1.74
C HIS A 118 20.12 5.11 -2.31
N PHE A 119 20.11 4.55 -3.51
CA PHE A 119 21.30 4.11 -4.21
C PHE A 119 21.06 4.14 -5.72
N GLN A 120 22.14 4.20 -6.47
CA GLN A 120 22.14 3.99 -7.92
C GLN A 120 22.22 2.50 -8.20
N LEU A 121 21.45 2.04 -9.18
CA LEU A 121 21.49 0.70 -9.72
C LEU A 121 21.86 0.78 -11.21
N PRO A 122 23.17 0.82 -11.53
CA PRO A 122 23.63 0.87 -12.92
C PRO A 122 23.18 -0.37 -13.70
N VAL A 123 23.08 -0.28 -15.02
CA VAL A 123 22.61 -1.39 -15.90
C VAL A 123 23.34 -2.71 -15.65
N ALA A 124 24.64 -2.67 -15.35
CA ALA A 124 25.43 -3.87 -15.03
C ALA A 124 25.01 -4.59 -13.74
N TYR A 125 24.27 -3.90 -12.87
CA TYR A 125 23.74 -4.39 -11.59
C TYR A 125 22.22 -4.65 -11.65
N GLN A 126 21.56 -4.35 -12.78
CA GLN A 126 20.14 -4.61 -13.01
C GLN A 126 19.88 -6.06 -13.44
N THR A 127 20.59 -7.01 -12.85
CA THR A 127 20.40 -8.44 -13.06
C THR A 127 20.37 -9.15 -11.71
N PRO A 128 19.71 -10.31 -11.58
CA PRO A 128 19.70 -11.03 -10.33
C PRO A 128 21.12 -11.31 -9.81
N GLY A 129 21.40 -10.93 -8.55
CA GLY A 129 22.74 -10.97 -7.99
C GLY A 129 22.85 -10.29 -6.62
N ILE A 130 23.92 -10.59 -5.90
CA ILE A 130 24.22 -9.98 -4.59
C ILE A 130 25.38 -9.00 -4.77
N TYR A 131 25.18 -7.77 -4.33
CA TYR A 131 26.12 -6.66 -4.49
C TYR A 131 26.41 -6.02 -3.13
N ASP A 132 27.67 -5.61 -2.91
CA ASP A 132 28.09 -4.94 -1.69
C ASP A 132 27.64 -3.47 -1.73
N LEU A 133 26.96 -2.99 -0.68
CA LEU A 133 26.52 -1.59 -0.59
C LEU A 133 27.69 -0.60 -0.50
N LEU A 134 28.90 -1.08 -0.18
CA LEU A 134 30.15 -0.31 -0.26
C LEU A 134 30.73 -0.24 -1.67
N ASP A 135 30.14 -0.93 -2.66
CA ASP A 135 30.56 -0.80 -4.05
C ASP A 135 30.37 0.66 -4.50
N PRO A 136 31.45 1.36 -4.90
CA PRO A 136 31.36 2.77 -5.29
C PRO A 136 30.46 3.00 -6.52
N GLN A 137 30.13 1.97 -7.29
CA GLN A 137 29.16 2.07 -8.40
C GLN A 137 27.71 2.20 -7.92
N LEU A 138 27.37 1.66 -6.75
CA LEU A 138 26.01 1.76 -6.21
C LEU A 138 25.74 3.10 -5.52
N GLN A 139 26.78 3.82 -5.07
CA GLN A 139 26.64 5.12 -4.38
C GLN A 139 25.54 5.13 -3.31
N ALA A 140 25.49 4.08 -2.47
CA ALA A 140 24.45 3.95 -1.47
C ALA A 140 24.58 5.01 -0.36
N PHE A 141 23.45 5.60 -0.01
CA PHE A 141 23.32 6.62 1.03
C PHE A 141 22.07 6.37 1.86
N VAL A 142 22.20 6.59 3.17
CA VAL A 142 21.07 6.57 4.09
C VAL A 142 20.87 7.95 4.70
N SER A 143 19.63 8.41 4.68
CA SER A 143 19.18 9.61 5.38
C SER A 143 18.19 9.21 6.46
N MET A 144 18.15 9.96 7.56
CA MET A 144 17.18 9.80 8.62
C MET A 144 16.73 11.17 9.09
N GLU A 145 15.45 11.27 9.43
CA GLU A 145 14.88 12.44 10.07
C GLU A 145 14.17 11.99 11.35
N GLN A 146 14.36 12.75 12.42
CA GLN A 146 13.74 12.51 13.72
C GLN A 146 13.39 13.84 14.38
N ALA A 147 12.27 13.89 15.10
CA ALA A 147 11.93 15.01 15.97
C ALA A 147 13.01 15.25 17.05
N ASP A 148 13.52 16.48 17.16
CA ASP A 148 14.35 16.89 18.30
C ASP A 148 13.46 17.00 19.55
N PRO A 149 13.73 16.20 20.59
CA PRO A 149 12.94 16.24 21.81
C PRO A 149 13.00 17.59 22.54
N ASN A 150 13.96 18.47 22.22
CA ASN A 150 14.21 19.72 22.95
C ASN A 150 13.79 20.98 22.20
N THR A 151 13.70 20.96 20.87
CA THR A 151 13.63 22.20 20.08
C THR A 151 12.39 22.32 19.19
N ASN A 152 11.50 21.32 19.16
CA ASN A 152 10.41 21.23 18.17
C ASN A 152 10.91 21.42 16.73
N THR A 153 12.17 21.07 16.47
CA THR A 153 12.76 21.08 15.13
C THR A 153 13.07 19.66 14.70
N CYS A 154 13.17 19.43 13.40
CA CYS A 154 13.58 18.13 12.89
C CYS A 154 15.11 18.07 12.89
N MET A 155 15.68 17.03 13.50
CA MET A 155 17.09 16.69 13.33
C MET A 155 17.20 15.68 12.19
N GLY A 156 17.95 16.07 11.16
CA GLY A 156 18.35 15.20 10.08
C GLY A 156 19.76 14.66 10.32
N GLY A 157 19.94 13.37 10.08
CA GLY A 157 21.23 12.72 9.97
C GLY A 157 21.34 11.98 8.65
N GLY A 158 22.55 11.72 8.20
CA GLY A 158 22.76 10.88 7.03
C GLY A 158 24.21 10.52 6.87
N GLY A 159 24.46 9.48 6.08
CA GLY A 159 25.80 8.98 5.85
C GLY A 159 25.90 8.14 4.59
N SER A 160 27.09 8.19 4.00
CA SER A 160 27.56 7.18 3.06
C SER A 160 28.37 6.12 3.81
N GLY A 161 28.63 4.98 3.15
CA GLY A 161 29.39 3.88 3.75
C GLY A 161 28.54 2.91 4.57
N LEU A 162 27.26 2.79 4.21
CA LEU A 162 26.38 1.76 4.74
C LEU A 162 27.00 0.38 4.42
N THR A 163 27.33 -0.39 5.45
CA THR A 163 27.78 -1.77 5.28
C THR A 163 26.58 -2.66 5.01
N GLY A 164 26.78 -3.74 4.24
CA GLY A 164 25.73 -4.72 3.96
C GLY A 164 25.71 -5.08 2.48
N THR A 165 24.66 -5.77 2.07
CA THR A 165 24.46 -6.20 0.69
C THR A 165 23.06 -5.86 0.21
N ILE A 166 22.96 -5.54 -1.07
CA ILE A 166 21.72 -5.55 -1.82
C ILE A 166 21.70 -6.78 -2.71
N GLU A 167 20.72 -7.66 -2.53
CA GLU A 167 20.42 -8.76 -3.44
C GLU A 167 19.30 -8.31 -4.38
N VAL A 168 19.61 -8.13 -5.65
CA VAL A 168 18.62 -7.94 -6.71
C VAL A 168 18.04 -9.31 -7.03
N LEU A 169 16.74 -9.49 -6.85
CA LEU A 169 16.04 -10.76 -7.08
C LEU A 169 15.44 -10.81 -8.49
N SER A 170 14.80 -9.71 -8.91
CA SER A 170 14.33 -9.50 -10.29
C SER A 170 14.24 -8.01 -10.60
N VAL A 171 14.35 -7.69 -11.89
CA VAL A 171 14.14 -6.35 -12.45
C VAL A 171 13.20 -6.53 -13.64
N ASP A 172 11.97 -6.07 -13.49
CA ASP A 172 10.97 -6.09 -14.53
C ASP A 172 10.71 -4.64 -15.03
N ASP A 173 9.79 -4.47 -15.98
CA ASP A 173 9.45 -3.14 -16.51
C ASP A 173 8.75 -2.26 -15.47
N ASP A 174 8.00 -2.88 -14.53
CA ASP A 174 7.17 -2.18 -13.54
C ASP A 174 7.73 -2.22 -12.11
N ILE A 175 8.40 -3.31 -11.73
CA ILE A 175 8.79 -3.59 -10.34
C ILE A 175 10.22 -4.14 -10.30
N ILE A 176 10.96 -3.75 -9.27
CA ILE A 176 12.24 -4.33 -8.89
C ILE A 176 12.06 -4.99 -7.53
N HIS A 177 12.41 -6.27 -7.45
CA HIS A 177 12.45 -6.99 -6.18
C HIS A 177 13.89 -6.96 -5.67
N VAL A 178 14.10 -6.37 -4.49
CA VAL A 178 15.41 -6.31 -3.85
C VAL A 178 15.33 -6.77 -2.40
N ARG A 179 16.39 -7.39 -1.92
CA ARG A 179 16.61 -7.72 -0.51
C ARG A 179 17.80 -6.93 0.02
N VAL A 180 17.60 -6.20 1.10
CA VAL A 180 18.68 -5.56 1.85
C VAL A 180 19.06 -6.45 3.02
N SER A 181 20.35 -6.65 3.26
CA SER A 181 20.82 -7.50 4.36
C SER A 181 22.15 -7.02 4.94
N GLY A 182 22.36 -7.22 6.24
CA GLY A 182 23.62 -6.90 6.90
C GLY A 182 23.80 -5.40 7.16
N THR A 183 22.73 -4.61 7.10
CA THR A 183 22.71 -3.18 7.43
C THR A 183 22.50 -2.97 8.93
N SER A 184 23.42 -3.50 9.74
CA SER A 184 23.32 -3.43 11.20
C SER A 184 23.88 -2.10 11.74
N ASP A 185 23.29 -0.98 11.38
CA ASP A 185 23.56 0.29 12.05
C ASP A 185 22.47 0.55 13.11
N PRO A 186 22.81 0.59 14.41
CA PRO A 186 21.82 0.82 15.47
C PRO A 186 21.13 2.19 15.37
N THR A 187 21.65 3.11 14.56
CA THR A 187 21.15 4.48 14.40
C THR A 187 19.95 4.54 13.45
N PHE A 188 19.89 3.69 12.41
CA PHE A 188 18.91 3.82 11.32
C PHE A 188 17.70 2.87 11.44
N GLY A 189 17.62 2.09 12.52
CA GLY A 189 16.59 1.06 12.67
C GLY A 189 16.86 -0.17 11.79
N ILE A 190 15.82 -0.98 11.57
CA ILE A 190 15.93 -2.20 10.75
C ILE A 190 15.72 -1.81 9.28
N LEU A 191 16.83 -1.71 8.55
CA LEU A 191 16.91 -1.52 7.09
C LEU A 191 16.94 -2.86 6.33
N ASP A 192 17.19 -3.97 7.04
CA ASP A 192 17.19 -5.30 6.44
C ASP A 192 15.76 -5.76 6.15
N GLY A 193 15.52 -6.26 4.94
CA GLY A 193 14.18 -6.67 4.51
C GLY A 193 14.08 -7.00 3.02
N ASP A 194 12.94 -7.56 2.64
CA ASP A 194 12.52 -7.75 1.26
C ASP A 194 11.66 -6.55 0.82
N TYR A 195 12.01 -5.94 -0.30
CA TYR A 195 11.38 -4.72 -0.82
C TYR A 195 10.89 -4.91 -2.25
N GLN A 196 9.71 -4.36 -2.52
CA GLN A 196 9.19 -4.16 -3.86
C GLN A 196 9.30 -2.68 -4.21
N VAL A 197 10.02 -2.39 -5.29
CA VAL A 197 10.35 -1.04 -5.71
C VAL A 197 9.67 -0.80 -7.06
N ALA A 198 8.67 0.08 -7.09
CA ALA A 198 7.96 0.40 -8.33
C ALA A 198 8.83 1.29 -9.23
N ARG A 199 8.97 0.95 -10.51
CA ARG A 199 9.68 1.79 -11.49
C ARG A 199 8.77 2.90 -11.95
N CYS A 200 9.15 4.15 -11.73
CA CYS A 200 8.45 5.28 -12.31
C CYS A 200 8.59 5.23 -13.83
N ALA A 201 7.49 5.31 -14.56
CA ALA A 201 7.52 5.25 -16.01
C ALA A 201 7.80 6.65 -16.60
N SER A 202 8.81 6.75 -17.47
CA SER A 202 9.17 7.96 -18.24
C SER A 202 8.12 8.40 -19.26
N ASN A 203 7.11 7.57 -19.51
CA ASN A 203 5.91 7.89 -20.27
C ASN A 203 4.73 7.15 -19.64
N PRO A 204 3.77 7.84 -19.00
CA PRO A 204 2.54 7.19 -18.55
C PRO A 204 1.67 6.97 -19.79
N THR A 205 1.96 5.94 -20.59
CA THR A 205 0.95 5.44 -21.54
C THR A 205 0.19 4.25 -20.96
N GLU A 206 0.70 3.67 -19.88
CA GLU A 206 -0.08 2.82 -19.00
C GLU A 206 0.38 3.16 -17.58
N PRO A 207 -0.52 3.66 -16.71
CA PRO A 207 -0.15 3.78 -15.31
C PRO A 207 0.28 2.39 -14.84
N LEU A 208 1.45 2.31 -14.18
CA LEU A 208 1.72 1.24 -13.21
C LEU A 208 0.42 0.97 -12.46
N PRO A 209 0.10 -0.26 -12.04
CA PRO A 209 -1.03 -0.45 -11.16
C PRO A 209 -0.78 0.39 -9.90
N GLU A 210 -1.29 1.63 -9.90
CA GLU A 210 -1.69 2.37 -8.72
C GLU A 210 -2.29 1.30 -7.85
N ARG A 211 -1.73 1.05 -6.65
CA ARG A 211 -2.26 0.02 -5.74
C ARG A 211 -3.77 0.05 -5.85
N LEU A 212 -4.34 -0.98 -6.48
CA LEU A 212 -5.60 -0.85 -7.19
C LEU A 212 -6.57 -0.15 -6.25
N MET A 213 -6.92 1.09 -6.56
CA MET A 213 -7.97 1.74 -5.82
C MET A 213 -9.20 0.93 -6.14
N GLU A 214 -9.58 0.08 -5.20
CA GLU A 214 -10.72 -0.78 -5.36
C GLU A 214 -11.93 -0.02 -4.85
N ALA A 215 -12.91 0.08 -5.73
CA ALA A 215 -14.15 0.75 -5.47
C ALA A 215 -15.30 -0.23 -5.65
N LEU A 216 -16.03 -0.45 -4.56
CA LEU A 216 -17.15 -1.38 -4.50
C LEU A 216 -18.37 -0.73 -3.88
N ALA A 217 -19.55 -1.02 -4.41
CA ALA A 217 -20.81 -0.60 -3.86
C ALA A 217 -21.67 -1.79 -3.45
N LEU A 218 -22.16 -1.80 -2.22
CA LEU A 218 -23.04 -2.84 -1.70
C LEU A 218 -24.16 -2.23 -0.84
N ARG A 219 -25.32 -2.86 -0.84
CA ARG A 219 -26.46 -2.49 -0.01
C ARG A 219 -26.20 -2.88 1.45
N GLY A 220 -26.90 -2.21 2.37
CA GLY A 220 -26.82 -2.52 3.81
C GLY A 220 -27.12 -3.98 4.14
N ASP A 221 -28.01 -4.64 3.36
CA ASP A 221 -28.36 -6.06 3.52
C ASP A 221 -27.30 -7.04 2.98
N GLN A 222 -26.33 -6.56 2.21
CA GLN A 222 -25.25 -7.36 1.64
C GLN A 222 -24.01 -7.43 2.55
N PHE A 223 -23.94 -6.62 3.62
CA PHE A 223 -22.83 -6.72 4.58
C PHE A 223 -22.90 -8.05 5.34
N PRO A 224 -21.76 -8.76 5.51
CA PRO A 224 -21.74 -9.94 6.35
C PRO A 224 -22.09 -9.54 7.78
N PRO A 225 -22.78 -10.42 8.54
CA PRO A 225 -23.09 -10.15 9.94
C PRO A 225 -21.80 -9.87 10.69
N PHE A 226 -21.79 -8.78 11.47
CA PHE A 226 -20.65 -8.45 12.32
C PHE A 226 -20.52 -9.53 13.40
N ASN A 227 -19.64 -10.50 13.17
CA ASN A 227 -19.27 -11.49 14.17
C ASN A 227 -18.38 -10.77 15.19
N GLY A 228 -18.98 -10.15 16.21
CA GLY A 228 -18.32 -9.31 17.22
C GLY A 228 -17.30 -10.02 18.13
N GLY A 229 -16.41 -10.84 17.55
CA GLY A 229 -15.46 -11.71 18.23
C GLY A 229 -14.00 -11.25 18.20
N GLY A 230 -13.67 -10.10 17.61
CA GLY A 230 -12.29 -9.61 17.52
C GLY A 230 -12.14 -8.22 18.11
N SER A 231 -11.38 -8.09 19.21
CA SER A 231 -11.02 -6.83 19.85
C SER A 231 -9.95 -6.05 19.07
N SER A 232 -10.16 -5.81 17.78
CA SER A 232 -9.31 -4.93 16.96
C SER A 232 -10.10 -3.69 16.56
N SER A 233 -10.04 -2.72 17.48
CA SER A 233 -9.94 -1.27 17.27
C SER A 233 -10.54 -0.64 16.00
N SER A 234 -11.52 0.24 16.25
CA SER A 234 -11.70 1.54 15.58
C SER A 234 -12.40 1.61 14.22
N GLY A 235 -13.19 0.60 13.85
CA GLY A 235 -14.35 0.87 13.00
C GLY A 235 -15.38 1.64 13.83
N SER A 236 -15.52 2.95 13.58
CA SER A 236 -16.59 3.79 14.13
C SER A 236 -17.94 3.25 13.65
N THR A 237 -18.40 2.15 14.24
CA THR A 237 -19.76 1.67 14.11
C THR A 237 -20.61 2.71 14.82
N THR A 238 -21.36 3.47 14.02
CA THR A 238 -22.41 4.39 14.44
C THR A 238 -23.14 3.80 15.65
N THR A 239 -22.84 4.37 16.81
CA THR A 239 -23.35 3.98 18.11
C THR A 239 -24.88 3.96 18.08
N GLY A 240 -25.47 2.76 17.99
CA GLY A 240 -26.89 2.62 18.26
C GLY A 240 -27.62 1.45 17.61
N GLY A 241 -27.09 0.23 17.60
CA GLY A 241 -27.85 -1.05 17.62
C GLY A 241 -28.95 -1.33 16.58
N GLY A 242 -29.27 -0.40 15.68
CA GLY A 242 -30.12 -0.61 14.52
C GLY A 242 -29.26 -1.19 13.41
N GLY A 243 -29.71 -2.27 12.80
CA GLY A 243 -29.07 -2.78 11.59
C GLY A 243 -28.96 -1.67 10.54
N LEU A 244 -28.00 -1.83 9.63
CA LEU A 244 -27.89 -0.95 8.46
C LEU A 244 -29.22 -0.99 7.69
N ASP A 245 -29.67 0.18 7.21
CA ASP A 245 -30.83 0.23 6.32
C ASP A 245 -30.54 -0.61 5.07
N PRO A 246 -31.35 -1.65 4.78
CA PRO A 246 -31.10 -2.56 3.67
C PRO A 246 -31.07 -1.87 2.31
N ASP A 247 -31.75 -0.73 2.16
CA ASP A 247 -31.83 -0.01 0.89
C ASP A 247 -30.70 1.04 0.72
N THR A 248 -29.90 1.29 1.76
CA THR A 248 -28.75 2.21 1.67
C THR A 248 -27.62 1.55 0.88
N LEU A 249 -27.13 2.24 -0.15
CA LEU A 249 -26.00 1.81 -0.97
C LEU A 249 -24.71 2.38 -0.39
N PHE A 250 -23.86 1.53 0.16
CA PHE A 250 -22.55 1.90 0.69
C PHE A 250 -21.51 1.82 -0.41
N VAL A 251 -20.86 2.94 -0.68
CA VAL A 251 -19.73 3.10 -1.59
C VAL A 251 -18.45 3.01 -0.78
N LEU A 252 -17.66 1.97 -1.01
CA LEU A 252 -16.37 1.72 -0.36
C LEU A 252 -15.26 1.96 -1.37
N ILE A 253 -14.32 2.82 -1.05
CA ILE A 253 -13.17 3.16 -1.90
C ILE A 253 -11.93 3.12 -1.03
N GLY A 254 -10.88 2.45 -1.47
CA GLY A 254 -9.64 2.42 -0.69
C GLY A 254 -8.52 1.69 -1.40
N THR A 255 -7.39 1.55 -0.70
CA THR A 255 -6.20 0.85 -1.21
C THR A 255 -6.18 -0.63 -0.87
N ASN A 256 -7.24 -1.14 -0.24
CA ASN A 256 -7.35 -2.56 0.09
C ASN A 256 -8.56 -3.16 -0.61
N GLY A 257 -8.37 -4.38 -1.11
CA GLY A 257 -9.23 -5.05 -2.06
C GLY A 257 -10.53 -5.56 -1.47
N ALA A 258 -11.39 -4.62 -1.08
CA ALA A 258 -12.74 -4.91 -0.64
C ALA A 258 -13.47 -5.66 -1.75
N THR A 259 -13.98 -6.84 -1.43
CA THR A 259 -14.76 -7.66 -2.37
C THR A 259 -16.18 -7.80 -1.87
N CYS A 260 -17.10 -8.26 -2.72
CA CYS A 260 -18.47 -8.54 -2.29
C CYS A 260 -18.56 -9.63 -1.20
N ALA A 261 -17.58 -10.54 -1.14
CA ALA A 261 -17.53 -11.58 -0.12
C ALA A 261 -16.91 -11.08 1.19
N ASP A 262 -16.02 -10.09 1.10
CA ASP A 262 -15.38 -9.44 2.23
C ASP A 262 -15.29 -7.92 2.00
N PRO A 263 -16.39 -7.19 2.27
CA PRO A 263 -16.44 -5.75 2.05
C PRO A 263 -15.58 -4.98 3.07
N TYR A 264 -15.16 -5.64 4.15
CA TYR A 264 -14.27 -5.04 5.13
C TYR A 264 -12.79 -5.19 4.77
N GLY A 265 -12.47 -5.98 3.73
CA GLY A 265 -11.13 -6.30 3.21
C GLY A 265 -9.99 -5.52 3.85
N GLY A 266 -9.15 -6.22 4.61
CA GLY A 266 -8.13 -5.61 5.47
C GLY A 266 -6.86 -6.43 5.45
N ASP A 267 -5.70 -5.78 5.51
CA ASP A 267 -4.48 -6.47 5.88
C ASP A 267 -4.53 -6.70 7.39
N GLU A 268 -5.05 -7.87 7.79
CA GLU A 268 -5.12 -8.28 9.18
C GLU A 268 -3.74 -8.30 9.87
N GLN A 269 -2.66 -8.36 9.09
CA GLN A 269 -1.29 -8.39 9.57
C GLN A 269 -0.66 -6.99 9.67
N CYS A 270 -1.30 -5.97 9.11
CA CYS A 270 -0.88 -4.58 9.19
C CYS A 270 0.55 -4.37 8.70
N LEU A 271 0.91 -5.10 7.64
CA LEU A 271 2.14 -4.96 6.90
C LEU A 271 2.08 -3.74 5.97
N LEU A 272 0.87 -3.37 5.53
CA LEU A 272 0.66 -2.28 4.59
C LEU A 272 -0.07 -1.09 5.21
N LYS A 273 0.27 0.12 4.75
CA LYS A 273 -0.55 1.31 4.97
C LYS A 273 -1.77 1.23 4.06
N GLU A 274 -2.93 1.43 4.66
CA GLU A 274 -4.23 1.31 4.04
C GLU A 274 -5.09 2.50 4.41
N TRP A 275 -5.94 2.91 3.49
CA TRP A 275 -7.01 3.84 3.79
C TRP A 275 -8.28 3.38 3.10
N ARG A 276 -9.41 3.80 3.66
CA ARG A 276 -10.74 3.56 3.13
C ARG A 276 -11.61 4.78 3.37
N VAL A 277 -12.38 5.13 2.35
CA VAL A 277 -13.53 6.02 2.41
C VAL A 277 -14.79 5.18 2.24
N SER A 278 -15.80 5.45 3.06
CA SER A 278 -17.11 4.81 3.03
C SER A 278 -18.19 5.89 3.00
N VAL A 279 -19.07 5.82 1.99
CA VAL A 279 -20.24 6.71 1.88
C VAL A 279 -21.51 5.87 1.72
N GLY A 280 -22.40 5.90 2.71
CA GLY A 280 -23.75 5.38 2.61
C GLY A 280 -24.67 6.37 1.91
N LEU A 281 -25.22 5.97 0.77
CA LEU A 281 -26.20 6.70 -0.04
C LEU A 281 -27.60 6.11 0.19
N PRO A 282 -28.47 6.73 1.01
CA PRO A 282 -29.87 6.33 1.11
C PRO A 282 -30.57 6.44 -0.25
N LEU A 283 -31.73 5.79 -0.38
CA LEU A 283 -32.46 5.72 -1.67
C LEU A 283 -32.71 7.10 -2.32
N ALA A 284 -32.94 8.15 -1.52
CA ALA A 284 -33.14 9.51 -2.03
C ALA A 284 -31.90 10.14 -2.68
N TYR A 285 -30.71 9.60 -2.39
CA TYR A 285 -29.40 10.06 -2.89
C TYR A 285 -28.84 9.13 -3.99
N GLN A 286 -29.56 8.05 -4.34
CA GLN A 286 -29.18 7.12 -5.40
C GLN A 286 -29.63 7.62 -6.78
N THR A 287 -29.35 8.88 -7.07
CA THR A 287 -29.62 9.54 -8.36
C THR A 287 -28.47 10.46 -8.70
N PRO A 288 -28.24 10.79 -9.99
CA PRO A 288 -27.20 11.75 -10.33
C PRO A 288 -27.39 13.11 -9.64
N GLY A 289 -26.33 13.63 -9.00
CA GLY A 289 -26.37 14.84 -8.20
C GLY A 289 -25.14 15.03 -7.31
N VAL A 290 -24.93 16.25 -6.82
CA VAL A 290 -23.86 16.60 -5.89
C VAL A 290 -24.43 16.71 -4.48
N TYR A 291 -23.84 15.98 -3.54
CA TYR A 291 -24.32 15.88 -2.18
C TYR A 291 -23.22 16.24 -1.18
N SER A 292 -23.58 17.01 -0.15
CA SER A 292 -22.65 17.39 0.91
C SER A 292 -22.34 16.20 1.80
N LEU A 293 -21.07 15.91 2.05
CA LEU A 293 -20.68 14.82 2.97
C LEU A 293 -21.04 15.12 4.43
N SER A 294 -21.31 16.39 4.75
CA SER A 294 -21.85 16.83 6.04
C SER A 294 -23.37 16.76 6.16
N ASP A 295 -24.09 16.30 5.12
CA ASP A 295 -25.53 16.06 5.20
C ASP A 295 -25.80 14.96 6.23
N PRO A 296 -26.61 15.21 7.28
CA PRO A 296 -26.87 14.23 8.33
C PRO A 296 -27.62 12.98 7.85
N ASN A 297 -28.19 12.99 6.64
CA ASN A 297 -28.80 11.80 6.04
C ASN A 297 -27.78 10.91 5.32
N LEU A 298 -26.59 11.41 5.00
CA LEU A 298 -25.50 10.61 4.48
C LEU A 298 -24.65 10.06 5.62
N THR A 299 -24.12 8.85 5.42
CA THR A 299 -23.15 8.25 6.34
C THR A 299 -21.78 8.31 5.65
N ALA A 300 -20.92 9.26 6.01
CA ALA A 300 -19.62 9.45 5.36
C ALA A 300 -18.48 9.32 6.36
N HIS A 301 -17.64 8.31 6.19
CA HIS A 301 -16.54 8.00 7.08
C HIS A 301 -15.25 7.70 6.31
N PHE A 302 -14.12 7.90 6.98
CA PHE A 302 -12.83 7.41 6.54
C PHE A 302 -12.14 6.66 7.66
N SER A 303 -11.26 5.75 7.27
CA SER A 303 -10.34 5.06 8.17
C SER A 303 -8.99 4.91 7.51
N GLU A 304 -7.94 5.05 8.30
CA GLU A 304 -6.57 4.77 7.91
C GLU A 304 -5.99 3.74 8.86
N GLN A 305 -5.18 2.85 8.31
CA GLN A 305 -4.47 1.82 9.04
C GLN A 305 -3.04 1.78 8.53
N SER A 306 -2.10 1.55 9.42
CA SER A 306 -0.69 1.41 9.11
C SER A 306 -0.05 0.42 10.07
N PRO A 307 1.12 -0.13 9.72
CA PRO A 307 1.95 -0.84 10.70
C PRO A 307 2.17 0.04 11.94
N GLY A 308 1.98 -0.54 13.12
CA GLY A 308 2.31 0.07 14.40
C GLY A 308 3.75 -0.20 14.80
N GLY A 309 4.12 0.15 16.04
CA GLY A 309 5.49 -0.01 16.54
C GLY A 309 5.93 -1.46 16.82
N ALA A 310 5.04 -2.45 16.65
CA ALA A 310 5.34 -3.87 16.87
C ALA A 310 4.69 -4.74 15.77
N PRO A 311 5.29 -5.90 15.41
CA PRO A 311 4.74 -6.80 14.39
C PRO A 311 3.30 -7.24 14.71
N GLY A 312 2.41 -7.16 13.73
CA GLY A 312 1.00 -7.50 13.88
C GLY A 312 0.19 -6.52 14.75
N VAL A 313 0.80 -5.41 15.20
CA VAL A 313 0.07 -4.32 15.86
C VAL A 313 -0.20 -3.25 14.82
N CYS A 314 -1.47 -2.93 14.64
CA CYS A 314 -1.92 -1.91 13.72
C CYS A 314 -2.04 -0.58 14.47
N SER A 315 -1.50 0.49 13.87
CA SER A 315 -1.85 1.85 14.26
C SER A 315 -2.84 2.38 13.23
N GLY A 316 -3.82 3.15 13.65
CA GLY A 316 -4.82 3.63 12.73
C GLY A 316 -5.69 4.69 13.35
N GLY A 317 -6.34 5.43 12.45
CA GLY A 317 -7.28 6.49 12.79
C GLY A 317 -8.51 6.37 11.92
N GLY A 318 -9.51 7.17 12.25
CA GLY A 318 -10.69 7.30 11.42
C GLY A 318 -11.51 8.47 11.88
N GLY A 319 -12.49 8.83 11.07
CA GLY A 319 -13.36 9.95 11.35
C GLY A 319 -14.56 9.97 10.45
N SER A 320 -15.38 10.99 10.64
CA SER A 320 -16.45 11.35 9.72
C SER A 320 -16.02 12.56 8.90
N PHE A 321 -16.50 12.64 7.67
CA PHE A 321 -16.33 13.84 6.88
C PHE A 321 -17.22 14.96 7.44
N MET A 322 -16.63 16.13 7.68
CA MET A 322 -17.35 17.33 8.15
C MET A 322 -17.53 18.36 7.03
N GLU A 323 -16.86 18.14 5.90
CA GLU A 323 -16.82 19.00 4.72
C GLU A 323 -16.57 18.14 3.47
N GLY A 324 -16.65 18.77 2.31
CA GLY A 324 -16.53 18.11 1.01
C GLY A 324 -17.86 17.63 0.42
N THR A 325 -17.80 17.16 -0.82
CA THR A 325 -18.96 16.65 -1.55
C THR A 325 -18.67 15.32 -2.22
N VAL A 326 -19.72 14.54 -2.41
CA VAL A 326 -19.76 13.40 -3.34
C VAL A 326 -20.73 13.71 -4.45
N GLU A 327 -20.27 13.66 -5.69
CA GLU A 327 -21.08 13.70 -6.88
C GLU A 327 -21.37 12.27 -7.34
N VAL A 328 -22.64 11.89 -7.39
CA VAL A 328 -23.09 10.72 -8.14
C VAL A 328 -23.21 11.17 -9.60
N VAL A 329 -22.29 10.72 -10.45
CA VAL A 329 -22.26 11.10 -11.87
C VAL A 329 -23.27 10.25 -12.65
N SER A 330 -23.26 8.94 -12.41
CA SER A 330 -24.23 8.00 -12.99
C SER A 330 -24.40 6.78 -12.10
N ILE A 331 -25.59 6.17 -12.12
CA ILE A 331 -25.89 4.96 -11.36
C ILE A 331 -26.81 4.05 -12.15
N ASP A 332 -26.46 2.77 -12.24
CA ASP A 332 -27.31 1.71 -12.78
C ASP A 332 -27.19 0.44 -11.91
N ASN A 333 -27.75 -0.69 -12.36
CA ASN A 333 -27.77 -1.94 -11.59
C ASN A 333 -26.40 -2.62 -11.43
N GLN A 334 -25.42 -2.29 -12.25
CA GLN A 334 -24.09 -2.94 -12.28
C GLN A 334 -22.97 -2.00 -11.83
N GLN A 335 -23.13 -0.70 -12.07
CA GLN A 335 -22.08 0.28 -11.90
C GLN A 335 -22.62 1.58 -11.31
N LEU A 336 -21.76 2.22 -10.52
CA LEU A 336 -21.92 3.57 -10.00
C LEU A 336 -20.66 4.35 -10.37
N VAL A 337 -20.82 5.60 -10.81
CA VAL A 337 -19.71 6.52 -11.03
C VAL A 337 -19.83 7.65 -10.03
N VAL A 338 -18.80 7.83 -9.21
CA VAL A 338 -18.74 8.91 -8.24
C VAL A 338 -17.50 9.76 -8.42
N ARG A 339 -17.58 11.01 -7.99
CA ARG A 339 -16.45 11.93 -7.87
C ARG A 339 -16.52 12.63 -6.53
N PHE A 340 -15.39 12.78 -5.85
CA PHE A 340 -15.33 13.57 -4.63
C PHE A 340 -14.70 14.93 -4.93
N ALA A 341 -15.03 15.93 -4.11
CA ALA A 341 -14.39 17.23 -4.16
C ALA A 341 -14.26 17.81 -2.75
N ASP A 342 -13.17 18.54 -2.51
CA ASP A 342 -12.89 19.21 -1.23
C ASP A 342 -12.86 18.23 -0.04
N VAL A 343 -12.37 17.01 -0.27
CA VAL A 343 -12.19 15.98 0.78
C VAL A 343 -10.78 16.04 1.34
N TRP A 344 -10.67 16.43 2.62
CA TRP A 344 -9.38 16.55 3.32
C TRP A 344 -8.61 15.22 3.34
N ASN A 345 -7.29 15.28 3.15
CA ASN A 345 -6.32 14.17 3.14
C ASN A 345 -6.42 13.13 2.00
N PHE A 346 -7.43 13.21 1.12
CA PHE A 346 -7.61 12.24 0.03
C PHE A 346 -7.85 12.87 -1.35
N SER A 347 -7.65 14.20 -1.50
CA SER A 347 -7.99 14.96 -2.72
C SER A 347 -7.40 14.34 -3.99
N ASP A 348 -6.10 14.03 -3.98
CA ASP A 348 -5.40 13.61 -5.19
C ASP A 348 -5.89 12.24 -5.70
N ALA A 349 -6.35 11.38 -4.80
CA ALA A 349 -6.87 10.05 -5.13
C ALA A 349 -8.37 10.09 -5.52
N LEU A 350 -9.15 10.98 -4.90
CA LEU A 350 -10.61 10.95 -4.98
C LEU A 350 -11.23 12.03 -5.89
N GLU A 351 -10.47 13.05 -6.31
CA GLU A 351 -10.92 14.13 -7.21
C GLU A 351 -10.90 13.71 -8.71
N GLN A 352 -11.39 12.51 -8.97
CA GLN A 352 -11.54 11.95 -10.32
C GLN A 352 -12.82 11.12 -10.43
N ASP A 353 -13.18 10.72 -11.66
CA ASP A 353 -14.31 9.81 -11.85
C ASP A 353 -13.93 8.39 -11.47
N ILE A 354 -14.54 7.89 -10.39
CA ILE A 354 -14.27 6.57 -9.85
C ILE A 354 -15.38 5.63 -10.28
N GLN A 355 -14.99 4.58 -11.01
CA GLN A 355 -15.88 3.51 -11.44
C GLN A 355 -16.05 2.51 -10.30
N VAL A 356 -17.24 2.44 -9.74
CA VAL A 356 -17.58 1.60 -8.59
C VAL A 356 -18.43 0.43 -9.05
N SER A 357 -17.93 -0.79 -8.88
CA SER A 357 -18.70 -2.00 -9.22
C SER A 357 -19.75 -2.28 -8.15
N ARG A 358 -20.98 -2.62 -8.55
CA ARG A 358 -22.03 -3.00 -7.60
C ARG A 358 -22.02 -4.49 -7.32
N CYS A 359 -22.13 -4.86 -6.05
CA CYS A 359 -22.34 -6.25 -5.66
C CYS A 359 -23.70 -6.75 -6.15
N PRO A 360 -23.74 -7.96 -6.74
CA PRO A 360 -24.94 -8.53 -7.34
C PRO A 360 -26.07 -8.82 -6.35
#